data_AF-A0A453BV64-F1
#
_entry.id   AF-A0A453BV64-F1
#
_cell.length_a   1.000
_cell.length_b   1.000
_cell.length_c   1.000
_cell.angle_alpha   90.00
_cell.angle_beta   90.00
_cell.angle_gamma   90.00
#
_symmetry.space_group_name_H-M   'P 1'
#
loop_
_entity.id
_entity.type
_entity.pdbx_description
1 polymer ?
#
loop_
_entity_poly.entity_id
_entity_poly.type
_entity_poly.pdbx_seq_one_letter_code
_entity_poly.pdbx_strand_id
1 'polypeptide(L)'
;MRHMLEKLRENHHLKHGGRMQFGLFLKGAGLKLEDALTFWRSEFSQKVGSERFDKEYAYSIRHNYGKEGKRTDYTSYSCQKIISATPGVGDHHGCPYRHFGEENLRAALNNMGVGGNALEGILDKVKNRHYQLACTMTFEATHGVSCDTGINHPNQYFSESQKVLQAKNQTVQSQLST
;
A
#
# COMPACT_ATOMS: atom_id res chain seq x y z
N MET A 1 0.57 2.22 1.04
CA MET A 1 0.06 1.69 -0.24
C MET A 1 -1.03 2.59 -0.83
N ARG A 2 -2.05 2.99 -0.05
CA ARG A 2 -3.11 3.93 -0.45
C ARG A 2 -2.59 5.16 -1.24
N HIS A 3 -1.61 5.89 -0.70
CA HIS A 3 -0.99 7.03 -1.39
C HIS A 3 -0.45 6.72 -2.80
N MET A 4 0.19 5.56 -3.00
CA MET A 4 0.70 5.18 -4.32
C MET A 4 -0.43 4.86 -5.30
N LEU A 5 -1.54 4.28 -4.84
CA LEU A 5 -2.70 4.06 -5.68
C LEU A 5 -3.35 5.38 -6.11
N GLU A 6 -3.49 6.33 -5.18
CA GLU A 6 -3.98 7.68 -5.47
C GLU A 6 -3.10 8.36 -6.52
N LYS A 7 -1.78 8.37 -6.31
CA LYS A 7 -0.84 9.00 -7.24
C LYS A 7 -0.71 8.27 -8.56
N LEU A 8 -0.91 6.95 -8.58
CA LEU A 8 -1.01 6.19 -9.83
C LEU A 8 -2.22 6.64 -10.65
N ARG A 9 -3.39 6.76 -10.03
CA ARG A 9 -4.62 7.19 -10.69
C ARG A 9 -4.59 8.65 -11.15
N GLU A 10 -3.93 9.52 -10.38
CA GLU A 10 -3.78 10.94 -10.71
C GLU A 10 -2.77 11.16 -11.85
N ASN A 11 -1.61 10.49 -11.78
CA ASN A 11 -0.50 10.75 -12.69
C ASN A 11 -0.43 9.78 -13.86
N HIS A 12 -1.24 8.72 -13.84
CA HIS A 12 -1.20 7.59 -14.78
C HIS A 12 0.21 6.98 -14.91
N HIS A 13 1.04 7.08 -13.86
CA HIS A 13 2.41 6.58 -13.84
C HIS A 13 2.98 6.53 -12.43
N LEU A 14 3.95 5.63 -12.22
CA LEU A 14 4.82 5.62 -11.06
C LEU A 14 6.29 5.45 -11.48
N LYS A 15 7.19 6.15 -10.78
CA LYS A 15 8.65 5.94 -10.89
C LYS A 15 9.05 4.54 -10.42
N HIS A 16 10.28 4.14 -10.75
CA HIS A 16 10.77 2.77 -10.53
C HIS A 16 10.54 2.26 -9.10
N GLY A 17 10.89 3.04 -8.07
CA GLY A 17 10.68 2.66 -6.67
C GLY A 17 9.21 2.41 -6.33
N GLY A 18 8.30 3.24 -6.86
CA GLY A 18 6.85 3.08 -6.70
C GLY A 18 6.32 1.83 -7.40
N ARG A 19 6.78 1.57 -8.64
CA ARG A 19 6.39 0.36 -9.38
C ARG A 19 6.83 -0.91 -8.65
N MET A 20 8.03 -0.92 -8.09
CA MET A 20 8.53 -2.06 -7.33
C MET A 20 7.75 -2.26 -6.02
N GLN A 21 7.63 -1.22 -5.19
CA GLN A 21 6.98 -1.33 -3.91
C GLN A 21 5.49 -1.66 -4.03
N PHE A 22 4.77 -0.99 -4.94
CA PHE A 22 3.34 -1.22 -5.14
C PHE A 22 3.07 -2.51 -5.92
N GLY A 23 3.83 -2.78 -6.99
CA GLY A 23 3.66 -3.99 -7.80
C GLY A 23 3.88 -5.28 -7.01
N LEU A 24 4.93 -5.32 -6.18
CA LEU A 24 5.18 -6.48 -5.32
C LEU A 24 4.16 -6.59 -4.17
N PHE A 25 3.65 -5.47 -3.66
CA PHE A 25 2.52 -5.48 -2.73
C PHE A 25 1.27 -6.11 -3.37
N LEU A 26 0.90 -5.71 -4.59
CA LEU A 26 -0.26 -6.26 -5.30
C LEU A 26 -0.13 -7.76 -5.53
N LYS A 27 1.06 -8.21 -5.97
CA LYS A 27 1.38 -9.63 -6.10
C LYS A 27 1.21 -10.36 -4.76
N GLY A 28 1.79 -9.84 -3.68
CA GLY A 28 1.66 -10.42 -2.34
C GLY A 28 0.23 -10.38 -1.79
N ALA A 29 -0.63 -9.52 -2.33
CA ALA A 29 -2.06 -9.46 -2.01
C ALA A 29 -2.89 -10.45 -2.82
N GLY A 30 -2.26 -11.21 -3.74
CA GLY A 30 -2.88 -12.26 -4.53
C GLY A 30 -3.24 -11.86 -5.97
N LEU A 31 -2.85 -10.68 -6.44
CA LEU A 31 -3.08 -10.28 -7.83
C LEU A 31 -2.28 -11.20 -8.76
N LYS A 32 -2.94 -11.83 -9.73
CA LYS A 32 -2.29 -12.73 -10.68
C LYS A 32 -1.56 -11.92 -11.75
N LEU A 33 -0.60 -12.56 -12.44
CA LEU A 33 0.20 -11.88 -13.47
C LEU A 33 -0.65 -11.24 -14.57
N GLU A 34 -1.62 -11.98 -15.12
CA GLU A 34 -2.49 -11.48 -16.19
C GLU A 34 -3.30 -10.25 -15.74
N ASP A 35 -3.83 -10.31 -14.51
CA ASP A 35 -4.57 -9.19 -13.91
C ASP A 35 -3.64 -8.01 -13.61
N ALA A 36 -2.39 -8.26 -13.20
CA ALA A 36 -1.39 -7.23 -12.97
C ALA A 36 -0.98 -6.53 -14.28
N LEU A 37 -0.75 -7.29 -15.36
CA LEU A 37 -0.49 -6.71 -16.68
C LEU A 37 -1.65 -5.85 -17.13
N THR A 38 -2.88 -6.33 -16.98
CA THR A 38 -4.10 -5.60 -17.32
C THR A 38 -4.21 -4.30 -16.50
N PHE A 39 -4.04 -4.39 -15.18
CA PHE A 39 -4.08 -3.26 -14.26
C PHE A 39 -3.04 -2.17 -14.59
N TRP A 40 -1.77 -2.57 -14.76
CA TRP A 40 -0.72 -1.60 -15.07
C TRP A 40 -0.89 -1.02 -16.47
N ARG A 41 -1.35 -1.82 -17.44
CA ARG A 41 -1.62 -1.34 -18.80
C ARG A 41 -2.73 -0.30 -18.80
N SER A 42 -3.85 -0.54 -18.12
CA SER A 42 -4.98 0.40 -18.08
C SER A 42 -4.63 1.74 -17.43
N GLU A 43 -3.73 1.74 -16.45
CA GLU A 43 -3.27 2.99 -15.83
C GLU A 43 -2.22 3.68 -16.71
N PHE A 44 -1.17 2.97 -17.15
CA PHE A 44 -0.04 3.61 -17.83
C PHE A 44 -0.36 4.01 -19.27
N SER A 45 -1.24 3.29 -19.97
CA SER A 45 -1.59 3.59 -21.36
C SER A 45 -2.18 4.98 -21.52
N GLN A 46 -2.82 5.52 -20.47
CA GLN A 46 -3.37 6.88 -20.46
C GLN A 46 -2.29 7.97 -20.61
N LYS A 47 -1.04 7.68 -20.22
CA LYS A 47 0.08 8.63 -20.32
C LYS A 47 1.12 8.25 -21.37
N VAL A 48 1.47 6.97 -21.45
CA VAL A 48 2.58 6.52 -22.33
C VAL A 48 2.09 5.80 -23.60
N GLY A 49 0.81 5.43 -23.67
CA GLY A 49 0.25 4.62 -24.76
C GLY A 49 0.49 3.11 -24.60
N SER A 50 -0.42 2.30 -25.14
CA SER A 50 -0.39 0.83 -24.98
C SER A 50 0.85 0.18 -25.59
N GLU A 51 1.27 0.61 -26.78
CA GLU A 51 2.45 0.04 -27.45
C GLU A 51 3.73 0.29 -26.64
N ARG A 52 3.88 1.51 -26.12
CA ARG A 52 5.03 1.87 -25.29
C ARG A 52 4.99 1.16 -23.94
N PHE A 53 3.80 0.95 -23.38
CA PHE A 53 3.63 0.13 -22.17
C PHE A 53 4.20 -1.28 -22.38
N ASP A 54 3.81 -1.94 -23.48
CA ASP A 54 4.24 -3.31 -23.78
C ASP A 54 5.75 -3.41 -23.95
N LYS A 55 6.36 -2.41 -24.62
CA LYS A 55 7.81 -2.35 -24.86
C LYS A 55 8.63 -2.04 -23.60
N GLU A 56 8.19 -1.09 -22.76
CA GLU A 56 9.01 -0.56 -21.67
C GLU A 56 8.70 -1.16 -20.29
N TYR A 57 7.48 -1.66 -20.06
CA TYR A 57 7.01 -1.97 -18.70
C TYR A 57 6.57 -3.43 -18.52
N ALA A 58 5.93 -4.04 -19.52
CA ALA A 58 5.36 -5.38 -19.39
C ALA A 58 6.41 -6.45 -19.02
N TYR A 59 7.63 -6.35 -19.57
CA TYR A 59 8.75 -7.22 -19.21
C TYR A 59 9.08 -7.15 -17.71
N SER A 60 9.18 -5.93 -17.14
CA SER A 60 9.50 -5.74 -15.73
C SER A 60 8.43 -6.33 -14.80
N ILE A 61 7.16 -6.28 -15.22
CA ILE A 61 6.05 -6.89 -14.48
C ILE A 61 6.19 -8.41 -14.51
N ARG A 62 6.37 -9.03 -15.68
CA ARG A 62 6.59 -10.48 -15.79
C ARG A 62 7.81 -10.95 -14.98
N HIS A 63 8.87 -10.16 -14.96
CA HIS A 63 10.06 -10.43 -14.15
C HIS A 63 9.76 -10.45 -12.64
N ASN A 64 8.95 -9.53 -12.13
CA ASN A 64 8.53 -9.52 -10.72
C ASN A 64 7.75 -10.78 -10.31
N TYR A 65 7.12 -11.46 -11.28
CA TYR A 65 6.40 -12.74 -11.10
C TYR A 65 7.25 -13.97 -11.44
N GLY A 66 8.57 -13.81 -11.60
CA GLY A 66 9.48 -14.92 -11.90
C GLY A 66 9.26 -15.56 -13.28
N LYS A 67 8.63 -14.85 -14.23
CA LYS A 67 8.38 -15.37 -15.59
C LYS A 67 9.47 -14.98 -16.61
N GLU A 68 10.43 -14.16 -16.20
CA GLU A 68 11.52 -13.66 -17.05
C GLU A 68 12.88 -13.81 -16.33
N GLY A 69 13.97 -13.69 -17.08
CA GLY A 69 15.34 -13.67 -16.55
C GLY A 69 15.69 -14.91 -15.72
N LYS A 70 16.32 -14.71 -14.54
CA LYS A 70 16.68 -15.79 -13.59
C LYS A 70 15.45 -16.48 -12.97
N ARG A 71 14.23 -16.01 -13.25
CA ARG A 71 12.97 -16.53 -12.70
C ARG A 71 12.91 -16.45 -11.16
N THR A 72 13.55 -15.43 -10.60
CA THR A 72 13.49 -15.15 -9.16
C THR A 72 12.09 -14.69 -8.78
N ASP A 73 11.50 -15.36 -7.80
CA ASP A 73 10.21 -14.99 -7.27
C ASP A 73 10.35 -13.88 -6.21
N TYR A 74 10.31 -12.61 -6.65
CA TYR A 74 10.52 -11.46 -5.75
C TYR A 74 9.44 -11.35 -4.69
N THR A 75 9.85 -11.28 -3.42
CA THR A 75 8.93 -11.09 -2.29
C THR A 75 8.53 -9.62 -2.14
N SER A 76 7.33 -9.40 -1.61
CA SER A 76 6.86 -8.08 -1.18
C SER A 76 7.80 -7.44 -0.15
N TYR A 77 7.85 -6.11 -0.14
CA TYR A 77 8.74 -5.39 0.77
C TYR A 77 8.18 -5.30 2.19
N SER A 78 9.02 -5.62 3.18
CA SER A 78 8.71 -5.42 4.61
C SER A 78 8.60 -3.94 4.97
N CYS A 79 7.96 -3.64 6.10
CA CYS A 79 7.92 -2.27 6.62
C CYS A 79 9.34 -1.72 6.81
N GLN A 80 10.26 -2.51 7.35
CA GLN A 80 11.66 -2.08 7.54
C GLN A 80 12.32 -1.68 6.21
N LYS A 81 12.16 -2.47 5.15
CA LYS A 81 12.71 -2.13 3.82
C LYS A 81 12.11 -0.84 3.26
N ILE A 82 10.80 -0.67 3.39
CA ILE A 82 10.08 0.52 2.91
C ILE A 82 10.45 1.75 3.74
N ILE A 83 10.56 1.59 5.06
CA ILE A 83 10.97 2.64 5.97
C ILE A 83 12.37 3.07 5.61
N SER A 84 13.33 2.17 5.35
CA SER A 84 14.71 2.53 5.01
C SER A 84 14.92 3.14 3.62
N ALA A 85 13.90 3.16 2.76
CA ALA A 85 14.01 3.77 1.44
C ALA A 85 14.25 5.30 1.52
N THR A 86 14.77 5.89 0.45
CA THR A 86 15.01 7.34 0.34
C THR A 86 14.34 7.89 -0.91
N PRO A 87 13.01 8.15 -0.87
CA PRO A 87 12.29 8.71 -2.01
C PRO A 87 12.83 10.10 -2.41
N GLY A 88 13.03 10.32 -3.71
CA GLY A 88 13.44 11.61 -4.25
C GLY A 88 12.27 12.46 -4.73
N VAL A 89 12.58 13.59 -5.38
CA VAL A 89 11.57 14.48 -5.97
C VAL A 89 10.73 13.71 -7.00
N GLY A 90 9.41 13.76 -6.85
CA GLY A 90 8.45 13.06 -7.71
C GLY A 90 8.37 11.54 -7.48
N ASP A 91 9.01 11.01 -6.44
CA ASP A 91 8.74 9.66 -5.96
C ASP A 91 7.56 9.64 -4.98
N HIS A 92 6.75 8.59 -5.07
CA HIS A 92 5.59 8.36 -4.18
C HIS A 92 5.71 7.08 -3.36
N HIS A 93 6.88 6.43 -3.39
CA HIS A 93 7.18 5.23 -2.62
C HIS A 93 7.65 5.57 -1.20
N GLY A 94 7.91 4.56 -0.38
CA GLY A 94 8.31 4.72 1.02
C GLY A 94 7.14 4.60 2.01
N CYS A 95 7.45 4.88 3.28
CA CYS A 95 6.50 4.91 4.39
C CYS A 95 5.99 6.34 4.63
N PRO A 96 4.67 6.62 4.51
CA PRO A 96 4.13 7.96 4.78
C PRO A 96 4.47 8.47 6.17
N TYR A 97 4.42 7.59 7.19
CA TYR A 97 4.80 7.94 8.56
C TYR A 97 6.26 8.37 8.72
N ARG A 98 7.16 8.03 7.79
CA ARG A 98 8.56 8.49 7.78
C ARG A 98 8.76 9.72 6.90
N HIS A 99 8.13 9.75 5.73
CA HIS A 99 8.52 10.68 4.66
C HIS A 99 7.56 11.85 4.46
N PHE A 100 6.32 11.78 4.97
CA PHE A 100 5.43 12.93 4.92
C PHE A 100 5.83 13.95 5.98
N GLY A 101 5.71 15.24 5.64
CA GLY A 101 5.62 16.29 6.63
C GLY A 101 4.33 16.14 7.45
N GLU A 102 4.33 16.69 8.66
CA GLU A 102 3.23 16.52 9.62
C GLU A 102 1.87 16.94 9.04
N GLU A 103 1.81 18.07 8.34
CA GLU A 103 0.58 18.57 7.69
C GLU A 103 0.00 17.56 6.69
N ASN A 104 0.84 17.05 5.79
CA ASN A 104 0.43 16.04 4.81
C ASN A 104 -0.01 14.72 5.47
N LEU A 105 0.66 14.33 6.56
CA LEU A 105 0.27 13.15 7.32
C LEU A 105 -1.07 13.34 8.03
N ARG A 106 -1.30 14.50 8.66
CA ARG A 106 -2.59 14.87 9.27
C ARG A 106 -3.71 14.82 8.24
N ALA A 107 -3.52 15.45 7.09
CA ALA A 107 -4.51 15.43 6.01
C ALA A 107 -4.83 14.00 5.54
N ALA A 108 -3.80 13.16 5.33
CA ALA A 108 -3.99 11.77 4.94
C ALA A 108 -4.74 10.94 5.99
N LEU A 109 -4.44 11.14 7.28
CA LEU A 109 -5.12 10.44 8.39
C LEU A 109 -6.57 10.90 8.56
N ASN A 110 -6.84 12.20 8.45
CA ASN A 110 -8.19 12.75 8.47
C ASN A 110 -9.04 12.17 7.32
N ASN A 111 -8.48 12.05 6.11
CA ASN A 111 -9.15 11.41 4.98
C ASN A 111 -9.44 9.92 5.20
N MET A 112 -8.76 9.28 6.15
CA MET A 112 -9.04 7.92 6.59
C MET A 112 -10.04 7.85 7.76
N GLY A 113 -10.59 8.99 8.20
CA GLY A 113 -11.52 9.07 9.34
C GLY A 113 -10.82 9.06 10.70
N VAL A 114 -9.50 9.29 10.75
CA VAL A 114 -8.73 9.30 11.99
C VAL A 114 -8.57 10.74 12.49
N GLY A 115 -9.19 11.06 13.62
CA GLY A 115 -9.15 12.39 14.24
C GLY A 115 -8.98 12.36 15.76
N GLY A 116 -9.06 13.53 16.40
CA GLY A 116 -9.03 13.68 17.85
C GLY A 116 -7.79 13.07 18.52
N ASN A 117 -7.97 12.45 19.68
CA ASN A 117 -6.87 11.87 20.47
C ASN A 117 -6.10 10.77 19.73
N ALA A 118 -6.76 10.02 18.83
CA ALA A 118 -6.10 8.98 18.05
C ALA A 118 -5.06 9.59 17.10
N LEU A 119 -5.41 10.70 16.43
CA LEU A 119 -4.51 11.42 15.54
C LEU A 119 -3.26 11.91 16.29
N GLU A 120 -3.45 12.58 17.43
CA GLU A 120 -2.31 13.08 18.22
C GLU A 120 -1.41 11.94 18.72
N GLY A 121 -2.00 10.81 19.14
CA GLY A 121 -1.24 9.63 19.54
C GLY A 121 -0.40 9.05 18.40
N ILE A 122 -0.94 9.00 17.18
CA ILE A 122 -0.20 8.54 15.98
C ILE A 122 0.97 9.47 15.69
N LEU A 123 0.76 10.78 15.76
CA LEU A 123 1.80 11.78 15.48
C LEU A 123 2.91 11.77 16.53
N ASP A 124 2.58 11.53 17.80
CA ASP A 124 3.58 11.29 18.84
C ASP A 124 4.46 10.08 18.50
N LYS A 125 3.88 8.96 18.04
CA LYS A 125 4.68 7.81 17.58
C LYS A 125 5.58 8.17 16.40
N VAL A 126 5.10 8.96 15.45
CA VAL A 126 5.92 9.43 14.32
C VAL A 126 7.08 10.30 14.79
N LYS A 127 6.84 11.25 15.69
CA LYS A 127 7.87 12.12 16.28
C LYS A 127 8.97 11.32 16.96
N ASN A 128 8.59 10.23 17.65
CA ASN A 128 9.50 9.29 18.30
C ASN A 128 10.06 8.21 17.34
N ARG A 129 9.85 8.35 16.02
CA ARG A 129 10.32 7.43 14.96
C ARG A 129 9.77 6.00 15.08
N HIS A 130 8.69 5.80 15.82
CA HIS A 130 7.98 4.54 15.97
C HIS A 130 6.96 4.32 14.83
N TYR A 131 7.43 4.32 13.58
CA TYR A 131 6.56 4.36 12.39
C TYR A 131 5.62 3.15 12.24
N GLN A 132 6.06 1.96 12.64
CA GLN A 132 5.22 0.75 12.61
C GLN A 132 4.13 0.80 13.69
N LEU A 133 4.43 1.35 14.87
CA LEU A 133 3.42 1.58 15.91
C LEU A 133 2.41 2.64 15.47
N ALA A 134 2.85 3.73 14.82
CA ALA A 134 1.96 4.73 14.24
C ALA A 134 1.00 4.11 13.20
N CYS A 135 1.52 3.23 12.34
CA CYS A 135 0.73 2.47 11.37
C CYS A 135 -0.27 1.50 12.05
N THR A 136 0.16 0.84 13.13
CA THR A 136 -0.69 -0.05 13.94
C THR A 136 -1.83 0.73 14.59
N MET A 137 -1.55 1.86 15.24
CA MET A 137 -2.57 2.72 15.84
C MET A 137 -3.58 3.24 14.80
N THR A 138 -3.12 3.51 13.57
CA THR A 138 -4.00 3.89 12.47
C THR A 138 -4.90 2.73 12.05
N PHE A 139 -4.38 1.50 12.00
CA PHE A 139 -5.19 0.30 11.76
C PHE A 139 -6.30 0.17 12.82
N GLU A 140 -5.93 0.29 14.10
CA GLU A 140 -6.86 0.16 15.22
C GLU A 140 -7.94 1.24 15.18
N ALA A 141 -7.56 2.49 14.94
CA ALA A 141 -8.50 3.61 14.84
C ALA A 141 -9.47 3.45 13.65
N THR A 142 -9.00 2.94 12.51
CA THR A 142 -9.84 2.77 11.31
C THR A 142 -10.74 1.54 11.36
N HIS A 143 -10.36 0.50 12.12
CA HIS A 143 -11.12 -0.75 12.19
C HIS A 143 -11.93 -0.90 13.49
N GLY A 144 -11.60 -0.15 14.54
CA GLY A 144 -12.23 -0.27 15.85
C GLY A 144 -11.88 -1.57 16.58
N VAL A 145 -10.69 -2.13 16.33
CA VAL A 145 -10.18 -3.37 16.95
C VAL A 145 -8.73 -3.16 17.39
N SER A 146 -8.28 -3.84 18.45
CA SER A 146 -6.87 -3.84 18.84
C SER A 146 -6.03 -4.73 17.92
N CYS A 147 -4.74 -4.40 17.80
CA CYS A 147 -3.78 -5.18 17.02
C CYS A 147 -2.53 -5.48 17.87
N ASP A 148 -2.69 -6.41 18.81
CA ASP A 148 -1.68 -6.71 19.83
C ASP A 148 -0.35 -7.21 19.25
N THR A 149 -0.39 -7.90 18.10
CA THR A 149 0.83 -8.41 17.43
C THR A 149 1.64 -7.33 16.73
N GLY A 150 1.05 -6.15 16.51
CA GLY A 150 1.62 -5.07 15.70
C GLY A 150 1.74 -5.40 14.21
N ILE A 151 1.90 -4.34 13.40
CA ILE A 151 1.99 -4.44 11.95
C ILE A 151 3.43 -4.22 11.48
N ASN A 152 4.00 -5.24 10.82
CA ASN A 152 5.39 -5.24 10.35
C ASN A 152 5.54 -5.43 8.83
N HIS A 153 4.43 -5.64 8.12
CA HIS A 153 4.43 -5.80 6.68
C HIS A 153 3.15 -5.22 6.04
N PRO A 154 3.22 -4.51 4.89
CA PRO A 154 2.03 -3.99 4.22
C PRO A 154 0.99 -5.05 3.83
N ASN A 155 1.44 -6.21 3.34
CA ASN A 155 0.54 -7.34 3.07
C ASN A 155 -0.09 -7.95 4.34
N GLN A 156 0.58 -7.86 5.50
CA GLN A 156 -0.02 -8.23 6.79
C GLN A 156 -1.15 -7.26 7.16
N TYR A 157 -0.91 -5.94 7.04
CA TYR A 157 -1.98 -4.94 7.22
C TYR A 157 -3.19 -5.29 6.36
N PHE A 158 -2.96 -5.57 5.08
CA PHE A 158 -4.01 -5.90 4.13
C PHE A 158 -4.76 -7.18 4.52
N SER A 159 -4.05 -8.27 4.85
CA SER A 159 -4.70 -9.53 5.23
C SER A 159 -5.52 -9.40 6.51
N GLU A 160 -5.01 -8.72 7.53
CA GLU A 160 -5.75 -8.50 8.78
C GLU A 160 -6.96 -7.59 8.57
N SER A 161 -6.82 -6.54 7.74
CA SER A 161 -7.94 -5.66 7.37
C SER A 161 -9.06 -6.45 6.69
N GLN A 162 -8.72 -7.32 5.73
CA GLN A 162 -9.70 -8.16 5.04
C GLN A 162 -10.43 -9.11 6.01
N LYS A 163 -9.72 -9.71 6.98
CA LYS A 163 -10.35 -10.56 8.01
C LYS A 163 -11.36 -9.79 8.85
N VAL A 164 -11.00 -8.58 9.30
CA VAL A 164 -11.91 -7.73 10.10
C VAL A 164 -13.15 -7.35 9.29
N LEU A 165 -12.99 -6.96 8.02
CA LEU A 165 -14.11 -6.59 7.15
C LEU A 165 -15.03 -7.78 6.85
N GLN A 166 -14.47 -8.95 6.59
CA GLN A 166 -15.26 -10.17 6.37
C GLN A 166 -16.06 -10.56 7.61
N ALA A 167 -15.46 -10.51 8.80
CA ALA A 167 -16.15 -10.80 10.06
C ALA A 167 -17.33 -9.83 10.29
N LYS A 168 -17.13 -8.53 10.05
CA LYS A 168 -18.21 -7.53 10.15
C LYS A 168 -19.37 -7.83 9.21
N ASN A 169 -19.07 -8.20 7.95
CA ASN A 169 -20.11 -8.52 6.98
C ASN A 169 -20.91 -9.77 7.36
N GLN A 170 -20.26 -10.80 7.93
CA GLN A 170 -20.93 -11.99 8.42
C GLN A 170 -21.87 -11.69 9.60
N THR A 171 -21.43 -10.86 10.55
CA THR A 171 -22.27 -10.43 11.68
C THR A 171 -23.53 -9.70 11.20
N VAL A 172 -23.38 -8.78 10.24
CA VAL A 172 -24.53 -8.02 9.67
C VAL A 172 -25.51 -8.96 8.96
N GLN A 173 -25.03 -9.94 8.19
CA GLN A 173 -25.91 -10.91 7.52
C GLN A 173 -26.67 -11.79 8.50
N SER A 174 -26.03 -12.20 9.61
CA SER A 174 -26.70 -12.99 10.65
C SER A 174 -27.83 -12.23 11.36
N GLN A 175 -27.65 -10.92 11.57
CA GLN A 175 -28.64 -10.05 12.20
C GLN A 175 -29.83 -9.71 11.29
N LEU A 176 -29.64 -9.71 9.97
CA LEU A 176 -30.71 -9.47 8.99
C LEU A 176 -31.54 -10.72 8.66
N SER A 177 -31.03 -11.91 9.04
CA SER A 177 -31.67 -13.21 8.79
C SER A 177 -32.47 -13.72 9.99
N THR A 178 -32.55 -12.92 11.06
CA THR A 178 -33.30 -13.20 12.31
C THR A 178 -34.42 -12.18 12.44
#